data_AF-A0AAW1VFF0-F1
#
_entry.id   AF-A0AAW1VFF0-F1
#
_cell.length_a   1.000
_cell.length_b   1.000
_cell.length_c   1.000
_cell.angle_alpha   90.00
_cell.angle_beta   90.00
_cell.angle_gamma   90.00
#
_symmetry.space_group_name_H-M   'P 1'
#
loop_
_entity.id
_entity.type
_entity.pdbx_description
1 polymer ?
#
loop_
_entity_poly.entity_id
_entity_poly.type
_entity_poly.pdbx_seq_one_letter_code
_entity_poly.pdbx_strand_id
1 'polypeptide(L)'
;MVLAAHFIDSNWNLHKRILNFCVIANHRGNTIGKLIETCLNEWRIFKVLTITVDNASSNDTALTYVKNKLLGFNGCILNVKYVRSSPSRFDKFKQYALHERIEAKGLVLLDVPTRWNSTYLMLETALKFKKAFERMEDDDDAYLTYFLDDVKKLGPPTSADWENARVFIKFLNIFYDATLKFSGSLVVTSTFHFHEMFTHSF
;
A
#
# COMPACT_ATOMS: atom_id res chain seq x y z
N MET A 1 -17.75 -19.16 -8.45
CA MET A 1 -17.10 -17.85 -8.69
C MET A 1 -16.03 -18.03 -9.73
N VAL A 2 -15.83 -17.04 -10.59
CA VAL A 2 -14.74 -17.02 -11.58
C VAL A 2 -13.76 -15.93 -11.18
N LEU A 3 -12.47 -16.24 -11.09
CA LEU A 3 -11.44 -15.23 -10.91
C LEU A 3 -10.76 -14.97 -12.26
N ALA A 4 -10.80 -13.72 -12.69
CA ALA A 4 -10.16 -13.28 -13.93
C ALA A 4 -9.14 -12.17 -13.63
N ALA A 5 -7.96 -12.30 -14.23
CA ALA A 5 -6.92 -11.28 -14.20
C ALA A 5 -6.91 -10.48 -15.49
N HIS A 6 -6.71 -9.18 -15.33
CA HIS A 6 -6.42 -8.24 -16.41
C HIS A 6 -5.07 -7.61 -16.13
N PHE A 7 -4.13 -7.70 -17.07
CA PHE A 7 -2.79 -7.15 -16.91
C PHE A 7 -2.21 -6.75 -18.27
N ILE A 8 -1.19 -5.90 -18.24
CA ILE A 8 -0.43 -5.50 -19.41
C ILE A 8 0.94 -6.19 -19.32
N ASP A 9 1.38 -6.86 -20.38
CA ASP A 9 2.70 -7.50 -20.42
C ASP A 9 3.83 -6.50 -20.75
N SER A 10 5.08 -6.97 -20.79
CA SER A 10 6.25 -6.15 -21.14
C SER A 10 6.22 -5.60 -22.57
N ASN A 11 5.38 -6.17 -23.43
CA ASN A 11 5.19 -5.76 -24.82
C ASN A 11 3.97 -4.85 -24.99
N TRP A 12 3.39 -4.33 -23.88
CA TRP A 12 2.20 -3.50 -23.85
C TRP A 12 0.91 -4.16 -24.34
N ASN A 13 0.87 -5.49 -24.36
CA ASN A 13 -0.35 -6.19 -24.73
C ASN A 13 -1.27 -6.32 -23.52
N LEU A 14 -2.53 -5.90 -23.69
CA LEU A 14 -3.57 -6.14 -22.69
C LEU A 14 -3.97 -7.62 -22.73
N HIS A 15 -3.80 -8.30 -21.61
CA HIS A 15 -4.23 -9.67 -21.41
C HIS A 15 -5.46 -9.73 -20.52
N LYS A 16 -6.41 -10.57 -20.93
CA LYS A 16 -7.53 -11.05 -20.11
C LYS A 16 -7.39 -12.56 -19.98
N ARG A 17 -7.24 -13.04 -18.75
CA ARG A 17 -7.06 -14.48 -18.44
C ARG A 17 -7.98 -14.89 -17.32
N ILE A 18 -8.67 -16.02 -17.49
CA ILE A 18 -9.36 -16.68 -16.38
C ILE A 18 -8.28 -17.42 -15.59
N LEU A 19 -8.14 -17.10 -14.30
CA LEU A 19 -7.18 -17.75 -13.41
C LEU A 19 -7.75 -19.05 -12.85
N ASN A 20 -9.02 -19.04 -12.42
CA ASN A 20 -9.65 -20.21 -11.81
C ASN A 20 -11.19 -20.14 -11.84
N PHE A 21 -11.82 -21.32 -11.85
CA PHE A 21 -13.24 -21.53 -11.60
C PHE A 21 -13.40 -22.11 -10.19
N CYS A 22 -13.70 -21.24 -9.22
CA CYS A 22 -13.79 -21.63 -7.82
C CYS A 22 -15.21 -22.08 -7.47
N VAL A 23 -15.35 -23.33 -7.03
CA VAL A 23 -16.57 -23.81 -6.37
C VAL A 23 -16.63 -23.19 -4.98
N ILE A 24 -17.71 -22.46 -4.67
CA ILE A 24 -17.88 -21.80 -3.38
C ILE A 24 -18.71 -22.71 -2.47
N ALA A 25 -18.14 -23.12 -1.33
CA ALA A 25 -18.85 -23.94 -0.35
C ALA A 25 -19.95 -23.17 0.39
N ASN A 26 -19.78 -21.85 0.58
CA ASN A 26 -20.79 -20.96 1.13
C ASN A 26 -20.51 -19.51 0.71
N HIS A 27 -21.54 -18.68 0.61
CA HIS A 27 -21.42 -17.28 0.19
C HIS A 27 -20.88 -16.34 1.29
N ARG A 28 -20.17 -16.84 2.32
CA ARG A 28 -19.58 -15.96 3.34
C ARG A 28 -18.34 -15.29 2.77
N GLY A 29 -18.21 -13.97 3.00
CA GLY A 29 -17.09 -13.19 2.48
C GLY A 29 -15.69 -13.72 2.86
N ASN A 30 -15.50 -14.23 4.07
CA ASN A 30 -14.23 -14.83 4.47
C ASN A 30 -13.85 -16.08 3.64
N THR A 31 -14.84 -16.90 3.26
CA THR A 31 -14.62 -18.07 2.40
C THR A 31 -14.19 -17.62 1.00
N ILE A 32 -14.88 -16.62 0.46
CA ILE A 32 -14.55 -16.01 -0.84
C ILE A 32 -13.15 -15.39 -0.81
N GLY A 33 -12.82 -14.64 0.24
CA GLY A 33 -11.50 -14.01 0.41
C GLY A 33 -10.37 -15.03 0.46
N LYS A 34 -10.54 -16.14 1.18
CA LYS A 34 -9.56 -17.26 1.20
C LYS A 34 -9.38 -17.89 -0.17
N LEU A 35 -10.46 -18.09 -0.93
CA LEU A 35 -10.36 -18.65 -2.29
C LEU A 35 -9.57 -17.71 -3.23
N ILE A 36 -9.77 -16.39 -3.10
CA ILE A 36 -9.00 -15.40 -3.86
C ILE A 36 -7.52 -15.45 -3.44
N GLU A 37 -7.22 -15.45 -2.14
CA GLU A 37 -5.84 -15.57 -1.61
C GLU A 37 -5.15 -16.82 -2.14
N THR A 38 -5.78 -18.00 -2.02
CA THR A 38 -5.23 -19.26 -2.51
C THR A 38 -4.92 -19.19 -4.01
N CYS A 39 -5.87 -18.69 -4.81
CA CYS A 39 -5.66 -18.58 -6.25
C CYS A 39 -4.51 -17.63 -6.61
N LEU A 40 -4.42 -16.47 -5.96
CA LEU A 40 -3.31 -15.54 -6.18
C LEU A 40 -1.95 -16.17 -5.81
N ASN A 41 -1.90 -16.92 -4.70
CA ASN A 41 -0.69 -17.62 -4.27
C ASN A 41 -0.26 -18.75 -5.23
N GLU A 42 -1.21 -19.56 -5.72
CA GLU A 42 -0.95 -20.63 -6.69
C GLU A 42 -0.34 -20.06 -7.99
N TRP A 43 -0.86 -18.93 -8.46
CA TRP A 43 -0.36 -18.24 -9.64
C TRP A 43 0.88 -17.37 -9.37
N ARG A 44 1.35 -17.29 -8.11
CA ARG A 44 2.45 -16.42 -7.66
C ARG A 44 2.22 -14.94 -8.03
N ILE A 45 0.97 -14.50 -7.96
CA ILE A 45 0.56 -13.12 -8.21
C ILE A 45 0.58 -12.37 -6.88
N PHE A 46 1.73 -11.76 -6.58
CA PHE A 46 1.92 -10.98 -5.35
C PHE A 46 1.61 -9.49 -5.54
N LYS A 47 1.59 -9.01 -6.79
CA LYS A 47 1.36 -7.61 -7.14
C LYS A 47 -0.03 -7.46 -7.74
N VAL A 48 -0.99 -7.12 -6.89
CA VAL A 48 -2.38 -6.86 -7.30
C VAL A 48 -2.66 -5.37 -7.13
N LEU A 49 -3.00 -4.69 -8.23
CA LEU A 49 -3.32 -3.27 -8.21
C LEU A 49 -4.78 -3.03 -7.78
N THR A 50 -5.70 -3.82 -8.31
CA THR A 50 -7.14 -3.62 -8.11
C THR A 50 -7.87 -4.95 -8.17
N ILE A 51 -8.88 -5.11 -7.32
CA ILE A 51 -9.85 -6.20 -7.39
C ILE A 51 -11.21 -5.57 -7.59
N THR A 52 -11.90 -5.98 -8.66
CA THR A 52 -13.27 -5.56 -8.96
C THR A 52 -14.22 -6.71 -8.67
N VAL A 53 -15.32 -6.41 -8.00
CA VAL A 53 -16.36 -7.36 -7.60
C VAL A 53 -17.73 -6.77 -7.91
N ASP A 54 -18.76 -7.62 -7.97
CA ASP A 54 -20.14 -7.16 -8.08
C ASP A 54 -20.64 -6.55 -6.76
N ASN A 55 -21.80 -5.89 -6.79
CA ASN A 55 -22.36 -5.14 -5.67
C ASN A 55 -23.07 -6.05 -4.64
N ALA A 56 -22.40 -7.11 -4.19
CA ALA A 56 -22.89 -8.03 -3.16
C ALA A 56 -22.17 -7.78 -1.83
N SER A 57 -22.92 -7.71 -0.73
CA SER A 57 -22.40 -7.40 0.61
C SER A 57 -21.33 -8.38 1.11
N SER A 58 -21.37 -9.62 0.65
CA SER A 58 -20.36 -10.63 1.00
C SER A 58 -18.97 -10.27 0.44
N ASN A 59 -18.92 -9.50 -0.65
CA ASN A 59 -17.67 -9.06 -1.23
C ASN A 59 -16.97 -7.99 -0.38
N ASP A 60 -17.67 -7.17 0.40
CA ASP A 60 -17.04 -6.19 1.29
C ASP A 60 -16.13 -6.88 2.32
N THR A 61 -16.64 -7.97 2.90
CA THR A 61 -15.88 -8.80 3.85
C THR A 61 -14.74 -9.53 3.14
N ALA A 62 -14.98 -10.06 1.94
CA ALA A 62 -13.94 -10.74 1.14
C ALA A 62 -12.81 -9.79 0.74
N LEU A 63 -13.14 -8.59 0.29
CA LEU A 63 -12.18 -7.55 -0.08
C LEU A 63 -11.41 -7.06 1.14
N THR A 64 -12.05 -6.90 2.30
CA THR A 64 -11.35 -6.57 3.55
C THR A 64 -10.32 -7.64 3.91
N TYR A 65 -10.69 -8.92 3.79
CA TYR A 65 -9.78 -10.05 4.00
C TYR A 65 -8.59 -10.00 3.05
N VAL A 66 -8.85 -9.92 1.74
CA VAL A 66 -7.82 -9.95 0.70
C VAL A 66 -6.94 -8.70 0.77
N LYS A 67 -7.51 -7.52 1.04
CA LYS A 67 -6.77 -6.27 1.27
C LYS A 67 -5.77 -6.42 2.41
N ASN A 68 -6.17 -7.00 3.54
CA ASN A 68 -5.25 -7.21 4.66
C ASN A 68 -4.12 -8.20 4.34
N LYS A 69 -4.34 -9.13 3.40
CA LYS A 69 -3.32 -10.07 2.93
C LYS A 69 -2.40 -9.50 1.87
N LEU A 70 -2.92 -8.67 0.97
CA LEU A 70 -2.17 -8.09 -0.14
C LEU A 70 -1.45 -6.80 0.23
N LEU A 71 -2.01 -6.00 1.14
CA LEU A 71 -1.34 -4.84 1.70
C LEU A 71 -0.41 -5.27 2.82
N GLY A 72 0.64 -6.00 2.44
CA GLY A 72 1.75 -6.34 3.32
C GLY A 72 2.63 -5.14 3.65
N PHE A 73 2.07 -3.92 3.75
CA PHE A 73 2.71 -2.71 4.29
C PHE A 73 1.75 -1.96 5.23
N ASN A 74 0.65 -2.61 5.66
CA ASN A 74 -0.30 -2.02 6.61
C ASN A 74 0.39 -1.59 7.91
N GLY A 75 1.44 -2.29 8.35
CA GLY A 75 2.26 -1.86 9.48
C GLY A 75 2.85 -0.46 9.27
N CYS A 76 3.35 -0.16 8.07
CA CYS A 76 3.89 1.17 7.74
C CYS A 76 2.81 2.27 7.82
N ILE A 77 1.57 1.98 7.38
CA ILE A 77 0.44 2.92 7.53
C ILE A 77 0.10 3.15 9.01
N LEU A 78 0.11 2.09 9.81
CA LEU A 78 -0.19 2.17 11.24
C LEU A 78 0.85 2.96 12.03
N ASN A 79 2.15 2.86 11.66
CA ASN A 79 3.22 3.70 12.21
C ASN A 79 2.92 5.19 12.07
N VAL A 80 2.57 5.58 10.86
CA VAL A 80 2.22 6.97 10.56
C VAL A 80 0.99 7.40 11.35
N LYS A 81 -0.05 6.54 11.42
CA LYS A 81 -1.25 6.83 12.21
C LYS A 81 -0.96 6.99 13.69
N TYR A 82 -0.09 6.15 14.28
CA TYR A 82 0.33 6.30 15.67
C TYR A 82 0.98 7.66 15.91
N VAL A 83 2.03 7.96 15.15
CA VAL A 83 2.82 9.19 15.30
C VAL A 83 1.97 10.44 15.09
N ARG A 84 0.96 10.37 14.22
CA ARG A 84 0.09 11.50 13.89
C ARG A 84 -1.19 11.58 14.74
N SER A 85 -1.44 10.60 15.61
CA SER A 85 -2.66 10.56 16.44
C SER A 85 -2.68 11.60 17.58
N SER A 86 -1.52 12.11 18.01
CA SER A 86 -1.44 13.22 18.97
C SER A 86 -0.18 14.07 18.76
N PRO A 87 -0.18 15.36 19.15
CA PRO A 87 1.01 16.20 19.12
C PRO A 87 2.16 15.63 19.97
N SER A 88 1.85 15.05 21.14
CA SER A 88 2.86 14.46 22.03
C SER A 88 3.58 13.26 21.41
N ARG A 89 2.85 12.36 20.73
CA ARG A 89 3.44 11.24 19.99
C ARG A 89 4.29 11.74 18.84
N PHE A 90 3.85 12.80 18.17
CA PHE A 90 4.58 13.41 17.08
C PHE A 90 5.91 14.03 17.55
N ASP A 91 5.90 14.74 18.67
CA ASP A 91 7.11 15.35 19.23
C ASP A 91 8.08 14.30 19.76
N LYS A 92 7.59 13.22 20.38
CA LYS A 92 8.43 12.09 20.79
C LYS A 92 9.09 11.42 19.57
N PHE A 93 8.34 11.19 18.49
CA PHE A 93 8.89 10.68 17.23
C PHE A 93 9.99 11.58 16.66
N LYS A 94 9.85 12.91 16.72
CA LYS A 94 10.92 13.83 16.29
C LYS A 94 12.20 13.64 17.08
N GLN A 95 12.12 13.34 18.38
CA GLN A 95 13.30 13.07 19.21
C GLN A 95 14.03 11.81 18.74
N TYR A 96 13.28 10.74 18.41
CA TYR A 96 13.87 9.54 17.84
C TYR A 96 14.49 9.77 16.45
N ALA A 97 13.84 10.57 15.59
CA ALA A 97 14.40 10.95 14.29
C ALA A 97 15.70 11.77 14.43
N LEU A 98 15.77 12.67 15.42
CA LEU A 98 16.97 13.44 15.74
C LEU A 98 18.09 12.53 16.28
N HIS A 99 17.75 11.59 17.16
CA HIS A 99 18.70 10.62 17.72
C HIS A 99 19.35 9.76 16.63
N GLU A 100 18.54 9.29 15.67
CA GLU A 100 19.00 8.53 14.50
C GLU A 100 19.64 9.41 13.40
N ARG A 101 19.81 10.72 13.66
CA ARG A 101 20.42 11.71 12.76
C ARG A 101 19.80 11.74 11.37
N ILE A 102 18.47 11.63 11.30
CA ILE A 102 17.74 11.61 10.03
C ILE A 102 17.61 13.05 9.52
N GLU A 103 18.32 13.38 8.44
CA GLU A 103 18.36 14.73 7.84
C GLU A 103 17.08 15.12 7.06
N ALA A 104 16.03 14.30 7.12
CA ALA A 104 14.80 14.53 6.38
C ALA A 104 14.04 15.75 6.92
N LYS A 105 13.97 16.83 6.11
CA LYS A 105 13.22 18.06 6.41
C LYS A 105 11.69 17.90 6.40
N GLY A 106 11.18 16.70 6.08
CA GLY A 106 9.76 16.42 5.90
C GLY A 106 9.07 15.90 7.16
N LEU A 107 7.77 16.13 7.28
CA LEU A 107 6.93 15.52 8.32
C LEU A 107 6.33 14.23 7.78
N VAL A 108 6.10 13.23 8.63
CA VAL A 108 5.35 12.03 8.22
C VAL A 108 3.92 12.43 7.84
N LEU A 109 3.54 12.20 6.59
CA LEU A 109 2.25 12.61 6.02
C LEU A 109 1.20 11.53 6.26
N LEU A 110 -0.04 11.90 6.61
CA LEU A 110 -1.14 10.94 6.74
C LEU A 110 -1.68 10.51 5.37
N ASP A 111 -2.02 9.23 5.26
CA ASP A 111 -2.73 8.67 4.10
C ASP A 111 -4.17 9.20 4.03
N VAL A 112 -4.61 9.51 2.81
CA VAL A 112 -6.01 9.76 2.46
C VAL A 112 -6.46 8.58 1.58
N PRO A 113 -7.27 7.64 2.10
CA PRO A 113 -7.55 6.36 1.44
C PRO A 113 -8.15 6.46 0.03
N THR A 114 -8.75 7.60 -0.32
CA THR A 114 -9.35 7.87 -1.63
C THR A 114 -8.37 8.45 -2.65
N ARG A 115 -7.11 8.72 -2.28
CA ARG A 115 -6.12 9.38 -3.12
C ARG A 115 -4.77 8.68 -3.06
N TRP A 116 -4.47 7.88 -4.09
CA TRP A 116 -3.21 7.15 -4.19
C TRP A 116 -1.95 8.04 -4.08
N ASN A 117 -2.01 9.30 -4.53
CA ASN A 117 -0.93 10.29 -4.37
C ASN A 117 -0.54 10.50 -2.90
N SER A 118 -1.53 10.54 -2.00
CA SER A 118 -1.28 10.71 -0.57
C SER A 118 -0.66 9.44 0.04
N THR A 119 -1.09 8.25 -0.41
CA THR A 119 -0.49 6.98 -0.04
C THR A 119 0.96 6.89 -0.47
N TYR A 120 1.26 7.31 -1.71
CA TYR A 120 2.63 7.40 -2.23
C TYR A 120 3.52 8.27 -1.34
N LEU A 121 3.10 9.52 -1.11
CA LEU A 121 3.86 10.49 -0.29
C LEU A 121 4.01 10.03 1.17
N MET A 122 2.98 9.40 1.72
CA MET A 122 3.00 8.80 3.07
C MET A 122 4.04 7.69 3.14
N LEU A 123 4.05 6.74 2.19
CA LEU A 123 5.00 5.62 2.17
C LEU A 123 6.43 6.11 1.91
N GLU A 124 6.63 7.01 0.95
CA GLU A 124 7.94 7.56 0.60
C GLU A 124 8.56 8.29 1.80
N THR A 125 7.75 9.07 2.52
CA THR A 125 8.22 9.78 3.71
C THR A 125 8.44 8.81 4.88
N ALA A 126 7.53 7.88 5.13
CA ALA A 126 7.69 6.88 6.19
C ALA A 126 8.96 6.05 6.01
N LEU A 127 9.32 5.70 4.77
CA LEU A 127 10.54 4.95 4.45
C LEU A 127 11.82 5.73 4.82
N LYS A 128 11.83 7.07 4.64
CA LYS A 128 12.95 7.94 5.08
C LYS A 128 13.15 7.91 6.60
N PHE A 129 12.07 7.67 7.34
CA PHE A 129 12.07 7.61 8.81
C PHE A 129 12.12 6.19 9.38
N LYS A 130 12.37 5.15 8.57
CA LYS A 130 12.36 3.75 9.00
C LYS A 130 13.15 3.51 10.31
N LYS A 131 14.38 4.03 10.41
CA LYS A 131 15.23 3.87 11.60
C LYS A 131 14.63 4.49 12.87
N ALA A 132 13.93 5.61 12.75
CA ALA A 132 13.27 6.23 13.90
C ALA A 132 12.10 5.36 14.40
N PHE A 133 11.37 4.71 13.49
CA PHE A 133 10.33 3.76 13.85
C PHE A 133 10.89 2.48 14.48
N GLU A 134 12.00 1.95 13.97
CA GLU A 134 12.70 0.80 14.59
C GLU A 134 13.17 1.15 16.01
N ARG A 135 13.76 2.34 16.22
CA ARG A 135 14.14 2.81 17.56
C ARG A 135 12.94 2.97 18.50
N MET A 136 11.80 3.45 17.99
CA MET A 136 10.57 3.52 18.79
C MET A 136 10.06 2.14 19.20
N GLU A 137 10.24 1.13 18.35
CA GLU A 137 9.89 -0.25 18.68
C GLU A 137 10.77 -0.79 19.82
N ASP A 138 12.06 -0.46 19.80
CA ASP A 138 13.02 -0.88 20.84
C ASP A 138 12.78 -0.18 22.20
N ASP A 139 12.42 1.12 22.18
CA ASP A 139 12.51 1.98 23.37
C ASP A 139 11.15 2.45 23.93
N ASP A 140 10.03 2.27 23.22
CA ASP A 140 8.73 2.85 23.60
C ASP A 140 7.63 1.81 23.84
N ASP A 141 7.45 1.42 25.10
CA ASP A 141 6.38 0.51 25.54
C ASP A 141 4.98 0.98 25.11
N ALA A 142 4.74 2.30 25.08
CA ALA A 142 3.45 2.86 24.68
C ALA A 142 3.24 2.76 23.15
N TYR A 143 4.31 2.66 22.37
CA TYR A 143 4.25 2.34 20.95
C TYR A 143 3.92 0.86 20.78
N LEU A 144 4.64 -0.05 21.43
CA LEU A 144 4.36 -1.50 21.37
C LEU A 144 2.92 -1.81 21.79
N THR A 145 2.45 -1.23 22.89
CA THR A 145 1.09 -1.42 23.40
C THR A 145 0.02 -1.03 22.37
N TYR A 146 0.27 0.00 21.54
CA TYR A 146 -0.68 0.40 20.50
C TYR A 146 -0.89 -0.66 19.41
N PHE A 147 0.12 -1.48 19.13
CA PHE A 147 0.05 -2.56 18.14
C PHE A 147 -0.46 -3.88 18.74
N LEU A 148 -0.31 -4.08 20.04
CA LEU A 148 -0.83 -5.24 20.77
C LEU A 148 -2.34 -5.18 21.02
N ASP A 149 -2.99 -4.03 20.76
CA ASP A 149 -4.43 -3.85 20.93
C ASP A 149 -5.24 -4.79 20.00
N ASP A 150 -6.19 -5.54 20.58
CA ASP A 150 -6.93 -6.68 19.97
C ASP A 150 -7.68 -6.32 18.67
N VAL A 151 -7.90 -5.02 18.45
CA VAL A 151 -8.59 -4.49 17.27
C VAL A 151 -7.69 -4.47 16.03
N LYS A 152 -6.37 -4.29 16.18
CA LYS A 152 -5.47 -4.16 15.03
C LYS A 152 -4.87 -5.49 14.59
N LYS A 153 -4.60 -6.40 15.53
CA LYS A 153 -3.97 -7.74 15.31
C LYS A 153 -2.76 -7.73 14.37
N LEU A 154 -2.09 -6.58 14.26
CA LEU A 154 -0.95 -6.36 13.40
C LEU A 154 0.10 -5.72 14.30
N GLY A 155 1.23 -6.40 14.49
CA GLY A 155 2.37 -5.86 15.21
C GLY A 155 2.95 -4.62 14.52
N PRO A 156 4.01 -4.02 15.10
CA PRO A 156 4.85 -3.06 14.38
C PRO A 156 5.28 -3.60 13.00
N PRO A 157 5.54 -2.74 12.00
CA PRO A 157 5.90 -3.19 10.66
C PRO A 157 7.17 -4.02 10.67
N THR A 158 7.04 -5.23 10.12
CA THR A 158 8.13 -6.17 9.96
C THR A 158 9.10 -5.73 8.85
N SER A 159 10.25 -6.41 8.76
CA SER A 159 11.16 -6.22 7.62
C SER A 159 10.49 -6.47 6.27
N ALA A 160 9.55 -7.42 6.21
CA ALA A 160 8.76 -7.68 5.00
C ALA A 160 7.82 -6.50 4.68
N ASP A 161 7.25 -5.85 5.69
CA ASP A 161 6.41 -4.67 5.48
C ASP A 161 7.15 -3.52 4.80
N TRP A 162 8.36 -3.25 5.28
CA TRP A 162 9.22 -2.22 4.70
C TRP A 162 9.66 -2.53 3.27
N GLU A 163 9.91 -3.80 2.95
CA GLU A 163 10.30 -4.19 1.59
C GLU A 163 9.11 -4.11 0.62
N ASN A 164 7.93 -4.57 1.05
CA ASN A 164 6.69 -4.41 0.28
C ASN A 164 6.38 -2.94 0.02
N ALA A 165 6.51 -2.08 1.04
CA ALA A 165 6.37 -0.63 0.90
C ALA A 165 7.35 -0.07 -0.14
N ARG A 166 8.63 -0.46 -0.09
CA ARG A 166 9.66 -0.04 -1.05
C ARG A 166 9.30 -0.41 -2.49
N VAL A 167 8.86 -1.65 -2.72
CA VAL A 167 8.44 -2.12 -4.04
C VAL A 167 7.23 -1.33 -4.54
N PHE A 168 6.27 -1.06 -3.65
CA PHE A 168 5.06 -0.32 -4.01
C PHE A 168 5.32 1.16 -4.28
N ILE A 169 6.21 1.80 -3.52
CA ILE A 169 6.68 3.19 -3.79
C ILE A 169 7.27 3.28 -5.19
N LYS A 170 8.14 2.35 -5.59
CA LYS A 170 8.73 2.34 -6.95
C LYS A 170 7.66 2.30 -8.04
N PHE A 171 6.63 1.48 -7.85
CA PHE A 171 5.51 1.40 -8.77
C PHE A 171 4.71 2.71 -8.83
N LEU A 172 4.33 3.27 -7.67
CA LEU A 172 3.55 4.50 -7.60
C LEU A 172 4.31 5.74 -8.09
N ASN A 173 5.65 5.75 -7.97
CA ASN A 173 6.47 6.86 -8.42
C ASN A 173 6.28 7.15 -9.91
N ILE A 174 6.15 6.10 -10.73
CA ILE A 174 5.93 6.23 -12.18
C ILE A 174 4.67 7.07 -12.46
N PHE A 175 3.58 6.77 -11.75
CA PHE A 175 2.33 7.52 -11.89
C PHE A 175 2.43 8.91 -11.29
N TYR A 176 3.17 9.06 -10.19
CA TYR A 176 3.34 10.35 -9.50
C TYR A 176 4.08 11.35 -10.38
N ASP A 177 5.21 10.95 -10.95
CA ASP A 177 6.00 11.75 -11.88
C ASP A 177 5.19 12.12 -13.13
N ALA A 178 4.47 11.15 -13.71
CA ALA A 178 3.56 11.42 -14.82
C ALA A 178 2.50 12.46 -14.43
N THR A 179 1.85 12.29 -13.28
CA THR A 179 0.82 13.22 -12.79
C THR A 179 1.38 14.61 -12.59
N LEU A 180 2.59 14.77 -12.02
CA LEU A 180 3.23 16.08 -11.86
C LEU A 180 3.47 16.77 -13.21
N LYS A 181 3.93 16.03 -14.23
CA LYS A 181 4.09 16.55 -15.60
C LYS A 181 2.77 17.04 -16.18
N PHE A 182 1.67 16.29 -16.00
CA PHE A 182 0.34 16.72 -16.47
C PHE A 182 -0.24 17.89 -15.68
N SER A 183 -0.01 17.91 -14.35
CA SER A 183 -0.57 18.91 -13.43
C SER A 183 0.11 20.28 -13.53
N GLY A 184 1.34 20.34 -14.02
CA GLY A 184 2.11 21.56 -14.17
C GLY A 184 1.77 22.39 -15.41
N SER A 185 0.87 21.93 -16.27
CA SER A 185 0.55 22.61 -17.52
C SER A 185 -0.81 23.31 -17.50
N LEU A 186 -0.80 24.58 -17.89
CA LEU A 186 -1.99 25.39 -18.15
C LEU A 186 -2.56 25.16 -19.57
N VAL A 187 -2.01 24.20 -20.31
CA VAL A 187 -2.36 23.87 -21.70
C VAL A 187 -2.57 22.36 -21.84
N VAL A 188 -3.34 21.95 -22.85
CA VAL A 188 -3.66 20.54 -23.12
C VAL A 188 -2.38 19.72 -23.30
N THR A 189 -2.02 18.95 -22.27
CA THR A 189 -0.76 18.19 -22.16
C THR A 189 -0.86 16.75 -22.60
N SER A 190 -2.09 16.24 -22.77
CA SER A 190 -2.39 14.85 -23.13
C SER A 190 -1.58 14.39 -24.33
N THR A 191 -1.44 15.24 -25.36
CA THR A 191 -0.79 14.91 -26.63
C THR A 191 0.74 14.89 -26.55
N PHE A 192 1.34 15.63 -25.61
CA PHE A 192 2.81 15.77 -25.52
C PHE A 192 3.45 14.73 -24.62
N HIS A 193 2.85 14.45 -23.46
CA HIS A 193 3.43 13.52 -22.48
C HIS A 193 2.99 12.07 -22.66
N PHE A 194 2.06 11.80 -23.59
CA PHE A 194 1.70 10.42 -23.94
C PHE A 194 2.95 9.65 -24.36
N HIS A 195 3.84 10.21 -25.18
CA HIS A 195 5.05 9.48 -25.58
C HIS A 195 6.09 9.35 -24.44
N GLU A 196 6.20 10.32 -23.54
CA GLU A 196 7.18 10.28 -22.43
C GLU A 196 6.82 9.29 -21.32
N MET A 197 5.54 9.12 -21.00
CA MET A 197 5.10 8.04 -20.09
C MET A 197 5.47 6.66 -20.63
N PHE A 198 5.46 6.52 -21.96
CA PHE A 198 5.77 5.27 -22.64
C PHE A 198 7.28 5.03 -22.77
N THR A 199 8.11 6.07 -22.82
CA THR A 199 9.57 5.92 -22.93
C THR A 199 10.30 5.81 -21.59
N HIS A 200 9.76 6.34 -20.49
CA HIS A 200 10.40 6.28 -19.17
C HIS A 200 9.88 5.20 -18.22
N SER A 201 8.87 4.42 -18.64
CA SER A 201 8.36 3.28 -17.88
C SER A 201 9.10 1.98 -18.22
N PHE A 202 10.43 1.99 -18.34
CA PHE A 202 11.26 0.77 -18.45
C PHE A 202 12.63 0.97 -17.82
#